data_AF-A0A940PZD0-F1
#
_entry.id   AF-A0A940PZD0-F1
#
_cell.length_a   1.000
_cell.length_b   1.000
_cell.length_c   1.000
_cell.angle_alpha   90.00
_cell.angle_beta   90.00
_cell.angle_gamma   90.00
#
_symmetry.space_group_name_H-M   'P 1'
#
loop_
_entity.id
_entity.type
_entity.pdbx_description
1 polymer ?
#
loop_
_entity_poly.entity_id
_entity_poly.type
_entity_poly.pdbx_seq_one_letter_code
_entity_poly.pdbx_strand_id
1 'polypeptide(L)'
;MEENRAETKSLEFLYDAILSLETRDECAKFMEDLCTSLELKSLSQRMLVAKMLSEKKIYNNIVASTGASTATISRVNRTLNSKYSGEGYRIVFERLKDITTDDIAGINTGAEGDK
;
A
#
# COMPACT_ATOMS: atom_id res chain seq x y z
N MET A 1 -11.44 -30.21 -0.42
CA MET A 1 -10.00 -30.18 -0.05
C MET A 1 -9.10 -29.82 -1.22
N GLU A 2 -9.46 -30.13 -2.47
CA GLU A 2 -8.65 -29.84 -3.67
C GLU A 2 -8.68 -28.35 -4.09
N GLU A 3 -9.82 -27.69 -3.92
CA GLU A 3 -10.06 -26.26 -4.26
C GLU A 3 -9.12 -25.31 -3.49
N ASN A 4 -8.97 -25.52 -2.19
CA ASN A 4 -8.09 -24.72 -1.32
C ASN A 4 -6.60 -24.85 -1.72
N ARG A 5 -6.20 -25.98 -2.32
CA ARG A 5 -4.83 -26.20 -2.78
C ARG A 5 -4.52 -25.44 -4.07
N ALA A 6 -5.49 -25.31 -4.97
CA ALA A 6 -5.33 -24.55 -6.22
C ALA A 6 -5.26 -23.04 -5.95
N GLU A 7 -6.09 -22.54 -5.03
CA GLU A 7 -6.03 -21.15 -4.55
C GLU A 7 -4.69 -20.84 -3.90
N THR A 8 -4.20 -21.73 -3.03
CA THR A 8 -2.88 -21.58 -2.38
C THR A 8 -1.76 -21.49 -3.43
N LYS A 9 -1.73 -22.37 -4.43
CA LYS A 9 -0.71 -22.34 -5.49
C LYS A 9 -0.78 -21.08 -6.36
N SER A 10 -1.99 -20.59 -6.62
CA SER A 10 -2.19 -19.37 -7.40
C SER A 10 -1.65 -18.14 -6.66
N LEU A 11 -1.83 -18.11 -5.33
CA LEU A 11 -1.25 -17.07 -4.47
C LEU A 11 0.26 -17.19 -4.34
N GLU A 12 0.81 -18.41 -4.20
CA GLU A 12 2.26 -18.64 -4.19
C GLU A 12 2.91 -18.10 -5.47
N PHE A 13 2.33 -18.41 -6.64
CA PHE A 13 2.81 -17.89 -7.91
C PHE A 13 2.76 -16.36 -7.99
N LEU A 14 1.69 -15.73 -7.48
CA LEU A 14 1.61 -14.27 -7.41
C LEU A 14 2.72 -13.69 -6.52
N TYR A 15 3.03 -14.31 -5.38
CA TYR A 15 4.11 -13.84 -4.51
C TYR A 15 5.48 -13.98 -5.19
N ASP A 16 5.74 -15.10 -5.86
CA ASP A 16 6.96 -15.31 -6.62
C ASP A 16 7.10 -14.30 -7.77
N ALA A 17 6.00 -13.98 -8.47
CA ALA A 17 5.98 -12.96 -9.51
C ALA A 17 6.26 -11.54 -8.96
N ILE A 18 5.77 -11.21 -7.76
CA ILE A 18 6.10 -9.92 -7.11
C ILE A 18 7.57 -9.87 -6.67
N LEU A 19 8.11 -11.00 -6.19
CA LEU A 19 9.50 -11.09 -5.72
C LEU A 19 10.53 -11.08 -6.85
N SER A 20 10.14 -11.36 -8.09
CA SER A 20 11.05 -11.35 -9.25
C SER A 20 11.31 -9.96 -9.84
N LEU A 21 10.55 -8.95 -9.42
CA LEU A 21 10.68 -7.57 -9.90
C LEU A 21 11.92 -6.91 -9.27
N GLU A 22 12.79 -6.33 -10.09
CA GLU A 22 14.05 -5.75 -9.63
C GLU A 22 14.05 -4.22 -9.63
N THR A 23 13.19 -3.61 -10.47
CA THR A 23 13.15 -2.15 -10.65
C THR A 23 11.76 -1.54 -10.42
N ARG A 24 11.72 -0.23 -10.16
CA ARG A 24 10.47 0.51 -10.04
C ARG A 24 9.66 0.48 -11.33
N ASP A 25 10.33 0.55 -12.48
CA ASP A 25 9.65 0.57 -13.79
C ASP A 25 9.01 -0.77 -14.13
N GLU A 26 9.67 -1.90 -13.79
CA GLU A 26 9.08 -3.23 -13.90
C GLU A 26 7.87 -3.37 -12.99
N CYS A 27 7.98 -2.92 -11.74
CA CYS A 27 6.87 -2.94 -10.79
C CYS A 27 5.69 -2.10 -11.27
N ALA A 28 5.93 -0.89 -11.80
CA ALA A 28 4.87 -0.04 -12.35
C ALA A 28 4.12 -0.74 -13.49
N LYS A 29 4.84 -1.26 -14.49
CA LYS A 29 4.24 -1.98 -15.63
C LYS A 29 3.45 -3.21 -15.16
N PHE A 30 4.03 -4.03 -14.29
CA PHE A 30 3.36 -5.22 -13.77
C PHE A 30 2.07 -4.87 -13.02
N MET A 31 2.10 -3.82 -12.19
CA MET A 31 0.93 -3.40 -11.42
C MET A 31 -0.17 -2.79 -12.31
N GLU A 32 0.20 -2.10 -13.39
CA GLU A 32 -0.76 -1.58 -14.40
C GLU A 32 -1.42 -2.71 -15.22
N ASP A 33 -0.69 -3.79 -15.49
CA ASP A 33 -1.24 -4.98 -16.15
C ASP A 33 -2.16 -5.80 -15.21
N LEU A 34 -1.78 -5.91 -13.93
CA LEU A 34 -2.46 -6.77 -12.95
C LEU A 34 -3.70 -6.10 -12.32
N CYS A 35 -3.67 -4.78 -12.14
CA CYS A 35 -4.69 -4.05 -11.39
C CYS A 35 -5.33 -2.95 -12.24
N THR A 36 -6.60 -2.70 -11.97
CA THR A 36 -7.27 -1.50 -12.46
C THR A 36 -6.69 -0.24 -11.79
N SER A 37 -6.86 0.92 -12.44
CA SER A 37 -6.42 2.20 -11.88
C SER A 37 -7.03 2.51 -10.51
N LEU A 38 -8.26 2.07 -10.25
CA LEU A 38 -8.94 2.25 -8.97
C LEU A 38 -8.35 1.35 -7.87
N GLU A 39 -8.01 0.11 -8.21
CA GLU A 39 -7.35 -0.82 -7.29
C GLU A 39 -5.96 -0.31 -6.92
N LEU A 40 -5.18 0.13 -7.90
CA LEU A 40 -3.85 0.69 -7.66
C LEU A 40 -3.92 1.94 -6.77
N LYS A 41 -4.87 2.84 -7.04
CA LYS A 41 -5.14 4.00 -6.17
C LYS A 41 -5.49 3.58 -4.74
N SER A 42 -6.36 2.57 -4.59
CA SER A 42 -6.77 2.05 -3.28
C SER A 42 -5.61 1.41 -2.51
N LEU A 43 -4.72 0.67 -3.19
CA LEU A 43 -3.52 0.09 -2.61
C LEU A 43 -2.54 1.19 -2.16
N SER A 44 -2.29 2.18 -3.03
CA SER A 44 -1.44 3.33 -2.73
C SER A 44 -1.94 4.13 -1.53
N GLN A 45 -3.24 4.46 -1.49
CA GLN A 45 -3.85 5.14 -0.34
C GLN A 45 -3.68 4.34 0.95
N ARG A 46 -3.91 3.02 0.93
CA ARG A 46 -3.73 2.15 2.11
C ARG A 46 -2.28 2.17 2.61
N MET A 47 -1.31 2.10 1.70
CA MET A 47 0.11 2.15 2.04
C MET A 47 0.50 3.49 2.67
N LEU A 48 0.05 4.61 2.09
CA LEU A 48 0.34 5.95 2.62
C LEU A 48 -0.32 6.19 3.99
N VAL A 49 -1.57 5.74 4.16
CA VAL A 49 -2.26 5.76 5.47
C VAL A 49 -1.46 4.98 6.51
N ALA A 50 -1.00 3.77 6.17
CA ALA A 50 -0.21 2.95 7.08
C ALA A 50 1.10 3.66 7.49
N LYS A 51 1.79 4.28 6.52
CA LYS A 51 3.01 5.06 6.77
C LYS A 51 2.73 6.23 7.73
N MET A 52 1.73 7.06 7.44
CA MET A 52 1.39 8.20 8.29
C MET A 52 0.91 7.81 9.69
N LEU A 53 0.20 6.69 9.83
CA LEU A 53 -0.17 6.14 11.15
C LEU A 53 1.07 5.69 11.92
N SER A 54 2.05 5.06 11.25
CA SER A 54 3.32 4.67 11.89
C SER A 54 4.14 5.88 12.37
N GLU A 55 4.03 7.00 11.68
CA GLU A 55 4.60 8.31 12.05
C GLU A 55 3.76 9.08 13.09
N LYS A 56 2.72 8.45 13.67
CA LYS A 56 1.81 9.05 14.66
C LYS A 56 1.11 10.33 14.19
N LYS A 57 0.87 10.47 12.88
CA LYS A 57 0.10 11.61 12.35
C LYS A 57 -1.36 11.54 12.81
N ILE A 58 -1.97 12.70 13.03
CA ILE A 58 -3.39 12.79 13.41
C ILE A 58 -4.32 12.50 12.22
N TYR A 59 -5.51 11.99 12.50
CA TYR A 59 -6.48 11.52 11.49
C TYR A 59 -6.84 12.59 10.45
N ASN A 60 -7.04 13.84 10.86
CA ASN A 60 -7.38 14.92 9.94
C ASN A 60 -6.29 15.16 8.89
N ASN A 61 -5.01 15.08 9.29
CA ASN A 61 -3.89 15.23 8.36
C ASN A 61 -3.80 14.05 7.40
N ILE A 62 -4.10 12.84 7.88
CA ILE A 62 -4.14 11.63 7.05
C ILE A 62 -5.25 11.75 6.00
N VAL A 63 -6.46 12.19 6.38
CA VAL A 63 -7.55 12.42 5.41
C VAL A 63 -7.13 13.45 4.37
N ALA A 64 -6.58 14.59 4.78
CA ALA A 64 -6.17 15.66 3.87
C ALA A 64 -5.06 15.22 2.90
N SER A 65 -4.10 14.41 3.36
CA SER A 65 -2.94 14.02 2.53
C SER A 65 -3.22 12.82 1.64
N THR A 66 -4.13 11.92 2.05
CA THR A 66 -4.35 10.64 1.34
C THR A 66 -5.67 10.60 0.58
N GLY A 67 -6.63 11.46 0.92
CA GLY A 67 -8.02 11.35 0.44
C GLY A 67 -8.73 10.08 0.90
N ALA A 68 -8.18 9.33 1.86
CA ALA A 68 -8.80 8.13 2.39
C ALA A 68 -9.96 8.46 3.33
N SER A 69 -11.03 7.67 3.27
CA SER A 69 -12.13 7.80 4.22
C SER A 69 -11.71 7.38 5.63
N THR A 70 -12.38 7.91 6.64
CA THR A 70 -12.18 7.52 8.06
C THR A 70 -12.36 6.01 8.27
N ALA A 71 -13.27 5.37 7.53
CA ALA A 71 -13.47 3.93 7.53
C ALA A 71 -12.22 3.17 7.01
N THR A 72 -11.59 3.66 5.94
CA THR A 72 -10.33 3.09 5.43
C THR A 72 -9.20 3.27 6.44
N ILE A 73 -9.04 4.46 7.00
CA ILE A 73 -8.02 4.72 8.03
C ILE A 73 -8.20 3.79 9.22
N SER A 74 -9.44 3.61 9.68
CA SER A 74 -9.77 2.69 10.78
C SER A 74 -9.39 1.24 10.47
N ARG A 75 -9.67 0.74 9.25
CA ARG A 75 -9.26 -0.61 8.82
C ARG A 75 -7.74 -0.77 8.85
N VAL A 76 -7.02 0.17 8.24
CA VAL A 76 -5.54 0.13 8.21
C VAL A 76 -4.95 0.19 9.62
N ASN A 77 -5.46 1.06 10.48
CA ASN A 77 -5.02 1.18 11.86
C ASN A 77 -5.22 -0.12 12.65
N ARG A 78 -6.34 -0.82 12.45
CA ARG A 78 -6.56 -2.14 13.07
C ARG A 78 -5.54 -3.16 12.61
N THR A 79 -5.25 -3.24 11.30
CA THR A 79 -4.24 -4.16 10.77
C THR A 79 -2.85 -3.84 11.31
N LEU A 80 -2.47 -2.56 11.37
CA LEU A 80 -1.14 -2.13 11.81
C LEU A 80 -0.88 -2.42 13.30
N ASN A 81 -1.92 -2.34 14.14
CA ASN A 81 -1.80 -2.53 15.59
C ASN A 81 -2.27 -3.92 16.08
N SER A 82 -2.61 -4.82 15.17
CA SER A 82 -3.05 -6.18 15.51
C SER A 82 -1.86 -7.05 15.90
N LYS A 83 -2.02 -7.92 16.89
CA LYS A 83 -1.02 -8.95 17.23
C LYS A 83 -0.84 -10.00 16.12
N TYR A 84 -1.83 -10.16 15.25
CA TYR A 84 -1.92 -11.24 14.26
C TYR A 84 -1.82 -10.75 12.80
N SER A 85 -1.62 -9.44 12.57
CA SER A 85 -1.48 -8.87 11.23
C SER A 85 -0.61 -7.61 11.27
N GLY A 86 -0.28 -7.04 10.11
CA GLY A 86 0.58 -5.86 10.03
C GLY A 86 2.08 -6.13 9.96
N GLU A 87 2.51 -7.38 10.10
CA GLU A 87 3.92 -7.78 9.99
C GLU A 87 4.53 -7.38 8.63
N GLY A 88 3.77 -7.50 7.53
CA GLY A 88 4.20 -7.03 6.21
C GLY A 88 4.51 -5.53 6.17
N TYR A 89 3.67 -4.69 6.79
CA TYR A 89 3.96 -3.25 6.91
C TYR A 89 5.23 -3.01 7.71
N ARG A 90 5.44 -3.74 8.81
CA ARG A 90 6.63 -3.61 9.64
C ARG A 90 7.90 -3.93 8.87
N ILE A 91 7.92 -5.04 8.13
CA ILE A 91 9.06 -5.45 7.28
C ILE A 91 9.36 -4.37 6.24
N VAL A 92 8.33 -3.90 5.52
CA VAL A 92 8.50 -2.89 4.48
C VAL A 92 8.98 -1.57 5.08
N PHE A 93 8.37 -1.08 6.16
CA PHE A 93 8.80 0.14 6.81
C PHE A 93 10.23 0.05 7.33
N GLU A 94 10.64 -1.10 7.89
CA GLU A 94 12.01 -1.34 8.33
C GLU A 94 13.02 -1.24 7.18
N ARG A 95 12.71 -1.84 6.03
CA ARG A 95 13.57 -1.79 4.83
C ARG A 95 13.60 -0.41 4.18
N LEU A 96 12.52 0.37 4.30
CA LEU A 96 12.40 1.71 3.72
C LEU A 96 12.72 2.83 4.72
N LYS A 97 13.27 2.53 5.91
CA LYS A 97 13.63 3.55 6.92
C LYS A 97 14.56 4.63 6.38
N ASP A 98 15.39 4.29 5.40
CA ASP A 98 16.32 5.22 4.76
C ASP A 98 15.70 6.02 3.60
N ILE A 99 14.43 5.77 3.25
CA ILE A 99 13.66 6.54 2.25
C ILE A 99 12.75 7.53 3.00
N THR A 100 13.11 8.80 2.97
CA THR A 100 12.40 9.84 3.72
C THR A 100 11.05 10.16 3.08
N THR A 101 10.10 10.65 3.87
CA THR A 101 8.77 11.05 3.38
C THR A 101 8.85 12.25 2.44
N ASP A 102 9.92 13.04 2.55
CA ASP A 102 10.23 14.15 1.67
C ASP A 102 10.58 13.67 0.24
N ASP A 103 11.13 12.46 0.09
CA ASP A 103 11.37 11.83 -1.23
C ASP A 103 10.08 11.37 -1.93
N ILE A 104 8.97 11.25 -1.19
CA ILE A 104 7.66 10.82 -1.69
C ILE A 104 6.77 12.02 -2.01
N ALA A 105 6.93 13.14 -1.30
CA ALA A 105 6.13 14.36 -1.47
C ALA A 105 6.29 15.04 -2.85
N GLY A 106 7.29 14.63 -3.66
CA GLY A 106 7.44 15.03 -5.06
C GLY A 106 6.54 14.27 -6.06
N ILE A 107 5.83 13.22 -5.62
CA ILE A 107 4.86 12.53 -6.46
C ILE A 107 3.53 13.27 -6.28
N ASN A 108 3.36 14.33 -7.08
CA ASN A 108 2.10 15.02 -7.32
C ASN A 108 0.95 14.00 -7.41
N THR A 109 0.19 13.80 -6.34
CA THR A 109 -1.16 13.24 -6.47
C THR A 109 -1.99 14.35 -7.06
N GLY A 110 -2.10 14.35 -8.39
CA GLY A 110 -2.82 15.34 -9.17
C GLY A 110 -4.14 15.73 -8.50
N ALA A 111 -4.13 16.90 -7.89
CA ALA A 111 -5.29 17.74 -7.66
C ALA A 111 -5.19 18.90 -8.67
N GLU A 112 -5.23 18.57 -9.96
CA GLU A 112 -5.91 19.41 -10.93
C GLU A 112 -7.38 18.98 -10.81
N GLY A 113 -8.27 19.77 -10.23
CA GLY A 113 -8.62 21.09 -10.70
C GLY A 113 -9.80 20.89 -11.64
N ASP A 114 -11.01 20.90 -11.10
CA ASP A 114 -12.18 21.27 -11.88
C ASP A 114 -13.16 22.04 -11.01
N LYS A 115 -13.58 23.16 -11.59
CA LYS A 115 -14.51 24.16 -11.08
C LYS A 115 -15.93 23.62 -11.05
#